data_AF-R7Y7K6-F1
#
_entry.id   AF-R7Y7K6-F1
#
_cell.length_a   1.000
_cell.length_b   1.000
_cell.length_c   1.000
_cell.angle_alpha   90.00
_cell.angle_beta   90.00
_cell.angle_gamma   90.00
#
_symmetry.space_group_name_H-M   'P 1'
#
loop_
_entity.id
_entity.type
_entity.pdbx_description
1 polymer ?
#
loop_
_entity_poly.entity_id
_entity_poly.type
_entity_poly.pdbx_seq_one_letter_code
_entity_poly.pdbx_strand_id
1 'polypeptide(L)' 'MTGDRWRDGYRAATEALNKVPGPLFRVFVPRLLAATDDPNDPPRYCAGYRAALTEAMSGTR' A
#
# COMPACT_ATOMS: atom_id res chain seq x y z
N MET A 1 -2.74 -9.89 21.02
CA MET A 1 -1.57 -9.23 20.41
C MET A 1 -2.07 -8.23 19.39
N THR A 2 -2.22 -6.96 19.77
CA THR A 2 -2.52 -5.88 18.83
C THR A 2 -1.21 -5.49 18.16
N GLY A 3 -0.72 -6.38 17.29
CA GLY A 3 0.37 -6.07 16.37
C GLY A 3 0.03 -4.77 15.65
N ASP A 4 1.05 -3.94 15.44
CA ASP A 4 0.90 -2.61 14.89
C ASP A 4 0.22 -2.67 13.51
N ARG A 5 -1.11 -2.48 13.47
CA ARG A 5 -1.94 -2.63 12.27
C ARG A 5 -1.43 -1.81 11.08
N TRP A 6 -0.71 -0.73 11.36
CA TRP A 6 -0.02 0.06 10.34
C TRP A 6 1.07 -0.75 9.63
N ARG A 7 1.92 -1.45 10.40
CA ARG A 7 2.97 -2.33 9.83
C ARG A 7 2.38 -3.47 9.02
N ASP A 8 1.24 -4.02 9.45
CA ASP A 8 0.54 -5.05 8.68
C ASP A 8 0.08 -4.53 7.30
N GLY A 9 -0.51 -3.33 7.26
CA GLY A 9 -0.91 -2.69 6.00
C GLY A 9 0.26 -2.34 5.10
N TYR A 10 1.32 -1.79 5.68
CA TYR A 10 2.55 -1.46 4.94
C TYR A 10 3.20 -2.71 4.33
N ARG A 11 3.28 -3.82 5.10
CA ARG A 11 3.78 -5.10 4.60
C ARG A 11 2.90 -5.64 3.47
N ALA A 12 1.58 -5.61 3.64
CA ALA A 12 0.63 -6.10 2.63
C ALA A 12 0.77 -5.35 1.29
N ALA A 13 0.87 -4.02 1.33
CA ALA A 13 1.14 -3.21 0.13
C ALA A 13 2.49 -3.57 -0.51
N THR A 14 3.55 -3.71 0.30
CA THR A 14 4.88 -4.08 -0.21
C THR A 14 4.87 -5.44 -0.91
N GLU A 15 4.20 -6.43 -0.33
CA GLU A 15 4.03 -7.76 -0.94
C GLU A 15 3.21 -7.72 -2.22
N ALA A 16 2.17 -6.87 -2.28
CA ALA A 16 1.39 -6.66 -3.49
C ALA A 16 2.23 -6.00 -4.59
N LEU A 17 3.00 -4.96 -4.26
CA LEU A 17 3.89 -4.26 -5.19
C LEU A 17 4.96 -5.18 -5.77
N ASN A 18 5.53 -6.09 -4.98
CA ASN A 18 6.51 -7.08 -5.46
C ASN A 18 5.95 -8.05 -6.51
N LYS A 19 4.62 -8.19 -6.60
CA LYS A 19 3.95 -9.02 -7.60
C LYS A 19 3.58 -8.24 -8.87
N VAL A 20 3.72 -6.91 -8.86
CA VAL A 20 3.41 -6.05 -10.01
C VAL A 20 4.64 -5.93 -10.91
N PRO A 21 4.56 -6.33 -12.19
CA PRO A 21 5.64 -6.10 -13.15
C PRO A 21 5.98 -4.60 -13.27
N GLY A 22 7.27 -4.27 -13.33
CA GLY A 22 7.75 -2.88 -13.31
C GLY A 22 7.03 -1.89 -14.26
N PRO A 23 6.73 -2.24 -15.52
CA PRO A 23 5.99 -1.36 -16.42
C PRO A 23 4.56 -1.03 -15.95
N LEU A 24 3.92 -1.96 -15.25
CA LEU A 24 2.54 -1.82 -14.76
C LEU A 24 2.47 -1.02 -13.45
N PHE A 25 3.58 -0.90 -12.73
CA PHE A 25 3.67 -0.18 -11.46
C PHE A 25 3.18 1.27 -11.57
N ARG A 26 3.63 2.00 -12.60
CA ARG A 26 3.25 3.40 -12.86
C ARG A 26 1.76 3.58 -13.19
N VAL A 27 1.06 2.49 -13.49
CA VAL A 27 -0.36 2.48 -13.87
C VAL A 27 -1.23 2.04 -12.70
N PHE A 28 -0.80 1.03 -11.93
CA PHE A 28 -1.59 0.50 -10.81
C PHE A 28 -1.46 1.33 -9.54
N VAL A 29 -0.26 1.78 -9.18
CA VAL A 29 -0.04 2.45 -7.90
C VAL A 29 -0.83 3.76 -7.76
N PRO A 30 -0.89 4.64 -8.78
CA PRO A 30 -1.74 5.83 -8.72
C PRO A 30 -3.23 5.50 -8.59
N ARG A 31 -3.70 4.42 -9.23
CA ARG A 31 -5.09 3.98 -9.13
C ARG A 31 -5.43 3.45 -7.74
N LEU A 32 -4.52 2.71 -7.12
CA LEU A 32 -4.68 2.23 -5.75
C LEU A 32 -4.66 3.40 -4.74
N LEU A 33 -3.84 4.41 -4.96
CA LEU A 33 -3.85 5.62 -4.14
C LEU A 33 -5.14 6.44 -4.31
N ALA A 34 -5.74 6.43 -5.50
CA ALA A 34 -7.02 7.09 -5.76
C ALA A 34 -8.23 6.29 -5.25
N ALA A 35 -8.06 5.00 -4.94
CA ALA A 35 -9.13 4.16 -4.44
C ALA A 35 -9.56 4.60 -3.03
N THR A 36 -10.86 4.50 -2.78
CA THR A 36 -11.43 4.64 -1.44
C THR A 36 -11.09 3.40 -0.62
N ASP A 37 -10.72 3.63 0.65
CA ASP A 37 -10.39 2.55 1.58
C ASP A 37 -11.63 1.66 1.84
N ASP A 38 -11.40 0.35 2.05
CA ASP A 38 -12.48 -0.57 2.41
C ASP A 38 -13.02 -0.22 3.80
N PRO A 39 -14.34 -0.01 3.98
CA PRO A 39 -14.91 0.33 5.28
C PRO A 39 -14.73 -0.74 6.35
N ASN A 40 -14.41 -1.99 5.96
CA ASN A 40 -14.14 -3.08 6.89
C ASN A 40 -12.67 -3.12 7.36
N ASP A 41 -11.79 -2.41 6.66
CA ASP A 41 -10.38 -2.37 7.03
C ASP A 41 -10.11 -1.35 8.15
N PRO A 42 -9.26 -1.69 9.14
CA PRO A 42 -8.88 -0.75 10.18
C PRO A 42 -8.20 0.50 9.58
N PRO A 43 -8.54 1.73 10.00
CA PRO A 43 -7.93 2.94 9.45
C PRO A 43 -6.39 2.97 9.52
N ARG A 44 -5.81 2.38 10.57
CA ARG A 44 -4.34 2.25 10.68
C ARG A 44 -3.74 1.31 9.63
N TYR A 45 -4.45 0.24 9.27
CA TYR A 45 -4.04 -0.67 8.21
C TYR A 45 -4.03 0.05 6.86
N CYS A 46 -5.12 0.76 6.54
CA CYS A 46 -5.20 1.57 5.32
C CYS A 46 -4.10 2.63 5.25
N ALA A 47 -3.81 3.31 6.36
CA ALA A 47 -2.73 4.29 6.44
C ALA A 47 -1.35 3.66 6.14
N GLY A 48 -1.07 2.46 6.65
CA GLY A 48 0.16 1.73 6.34
C GLY A 48 0.25 1.31 4.88
N TYR A 49 -0.86 0.79 4.34
CA TYR A 49 -0.95 0.39 2.94
C TYR A 49 -0.67 1.58 1.99
N ARG A 50 -1.32 2.73 2.24
CA ARG A 50 -1.13 3.96 1.46
C ARG A 50 0.28 4.54 1.59
N ALA A 51 0.91 4.43 2.76
CA ALA A 51 2.28 4.87 2.97
C ALA A 51 3.26 4.10 2.06
N ALA A 52 3.16 2.77 2.03
CA ALA A 52 3.99 1.93 1.17
C ALA A 52 3.79 2.26 -0.32
N LEU A 53 2.54 2.46 -0.77
CA LEU A 53 2.24 2.89 -2.15
C LEU A 53 2.86 4.26 -2.50
N THR A 54 2.83 5.20 -1.56
CA THR A 54 3.38 6.56 -1.76
C THR A 54 4.91 6.55 -1.82
N GLU A 55 5.56 5.76 -0.97
CA GLU A 55 7.01 5.57 -0.96
C GLU A 55 7.49 4.93 -2.27
N ALA A 56 6.75 3.91 -2.73
CA ALA A 56 6.92 3.27 -4.02
C ALA A 56 6.95 4.26 -5.20
N MET A 57 6.07 5.27 -5.18
CA MET A 57 6.02 6.30 -6.22
C MET A 57 7.12 7.36 -6.08
N SER A 58 7.60 7.59 -4.85
CA SER A 58 8.62 8.61 -4.54
C SER A 58 10.04 8.15 -4.89
N GLY A 59 10.21 6.92 -5.38
CA GLY A 59 11.51 6.41 -5.87
C GLY A 59 12.56 6.24 -4.78
N THR A 60 12.15 6.14 -3.51
CA THR A 60 13.08 5.82 -2.40
C THR A 60 13.29 4.30 -2.32
N ARG A 61 13.74 3.69 -3.42
CA ARG A 61 14.44 2.39 -3.54
C ARG A 61 14.67 2.01 -5.00
#